data_AF-A0A5C6XFC7-F1
#
_entry.id   AF-A0A5C6XFC7-F1
#
_cell.length_a   1.000
_cell.length_b   1.000
_cell.length_c   1.000
_cell.angle_alpha   90.00
_cell.angle_beta   90.00
_cell.angle_gamma   90.00
#
_symmetry.space_group_name_H-M   'P 1'
#
loop_
_entity.id
_entity.type
_entity.pdbx_description
1 polymer ?
#
loop_
_entity_poly.entity_id
_entity_poly.type
_entity_poly.pdbx_seq_one_letter_code
_entity_poly.pdbx_strand_id
1 'polypeptide(L)'
;MSLQTSSSQESIWDFPSPPAVQQSHRRIRVLVGSTPIADTTRALRLVHTGHAPHYYIPPEDVRLDLLQPSMHCSFCEWKGVATYYDLRIGPTFIEAVAWSYLQPPKHYQALRDYIAFYPHKVDRCLVDHMRAMPEPHPERGGWITPDLVGPF
;
A
#
# COMPACT_ATOMS: atom_id res chain seq x y z
N MET A 1 32.05 -9.72 12.70
CA MET A 1 31.07 -9.49 11.61
C MET A 1 30.12 -10.67 11.60
N SER A 2 28.98 -10.54 12.27
CA SER A 2 27.98 -11.60 12.30
C SER A 2 26.98 -11.33 11.18
N LEU A 3 27.02 -12.16 10.14
CA LEU A 3 25.95 -12.23 9.15
C LEU A 3 24.73 -12.80 9.86
N GLN A 4 23.78 -11.93 10.20
CA GLN A 4 22.46 -12.34 10.66
C GLN A 4 21.66 -12.75 9.42
N THR A 5 21.73 -14.03 9.07
CA THR A 5 20.79 -14.63 8.11
C THR A 5 19.60 -15.18 8.88
N SER A 6 18.45 -14.53 8.76
CA SER A 6 17.14 -15.19 8.79
C SER A 6 16.05 -14.24 8.29
N SER A 7 15.98 -13.99 6.96
CA SER A 7 14.70 -13.56 6.40
C SER A 7 13.87 -14.83 6.20
N SER A 8 12.93 -15.10 7.10
CA SER A 8 11.85 -16.04 6.79
C SER A 8 11.10 -15.45 5.59
N GLN A 9 11.41 -15.92 4.40
CA GLN A 9 10.70 -15.51 3.20
C GLN A 9 9.23 -15.95 3.33
N GLU A 10 8.31 -15.11 2.87
CA GLU A 10 6.88 -15.34 2.92
C GLU A 10 6.37 -15.58 1.50
N SER A 11 5.72 -16.73 1.26
CA SER A 11 5.13 -17.04 -0.04
C SER A 11 3.79 -16.35 -0.20
N ILE A 12 3.58 -15.65 -1.32
CA ILE A 12 2.27 -15.02 -1.61
C ILE A 12 1.16 -16.05 -1.83
N TRP A 13 1.51 -17.31 -2.09
CA TRP A 13 0.56 -18.40 -2.27
C TRP A 13 -0.02 -18.90 -0.94
N ASP A 14 0.67 -18.63 0.17
CA ASP A 14 0.22 -18.98 1.52
C ASP A 14 -0.76 -17.93 2.10
N PHE A 15 -1.00 -16.83 1.39
CA PHE A 15 -1.99 -15.83 1.77
C PHE A 15 -3.42 -16.35 1.65
N PRO A 16 -4.37 -15.85 2.46
CA PRO A 16 -5.74 -16.31 2.43
C PRO A 16 -6.52 -15.86 1.18
N SER A 17 -7.56 -16.63 0.89
CA SER A 17 -8.67 -16.25 0.01
C SER A 17 -9.98 -16.57 0.76
N PRO A 18 -10.86 -15.58 1.04
CA PRO A 18 -10.81 -14.17 0.64
C PRO A 18 -9.62 -13.35 1.21
N PRO A 19 -9.36 -12.13 0.69
CA PRO A 19 -8.34 -11.24 1.23
C PRO A 19 -8.46 -11.01 2.75
N ALA A 20 -7.34 -10.95 3.46
CA ALA A 20 -7.33 -10.70 4.90
C ALA A 20 -6.56 -9.43 5.25
N VAL A 21 -7.08 -8.69 6.24
CA VAL A 21 -6.43 -7.51 6.81
C VAL A 21 -5.67 -7.92 8.06
N GLN A 22 -4.40 -7.56 8.12
CA GLN A 22 -3.49 -7.84 9.23
C GLN A 22 -2.86 -6.55 9.74
N GLN A 23 -2.63 -6.45 11.05
CA GLN A 23 -1.85 -5.34 11.59
C GLN A 23 -0.38 -5.53 11.22
N SER A 24 0.27 -4.46 10.73
CA SER A 24 1.71 -4.43 10.48
C SER A 24 2.38 -3.44 11.42
N HIS A 25 3.36 -3.93 12.18
CA HIS A 25 4.21 -3.09 13.03
C HIS A 25 5.48 -2.62 12.31
N ARG A 26 5.64 -3.01 11.03
CA ARG A 26 6.76 -2.59 10.19
C ARG A 26 6.62 -1.12 9.86
N ARG A 27 7.74 -0.41 9.70
CA ARG A 27 7.70 1.01 9.33
C ARG A 27 7.42 1.15 7.83
N ILE A 28 6.28 1.71 7.46
CA ILE A 28 5.88 1.95 6.07
C ILE A 28 6.18 3.41 5.72
N ARG A 29 6.88 3.64 4.61
CA ARG A 29 7.15 4.99 4.10
C ARG A 29 6.86 5.10 2.62
N VAL A 30 6.29 6.23 2.21
CA VAL A 30 6.04 6.59 0.82
C VAL A 30 6.71 7.94 0.55
N LEU A 31 7.56 8.00 -0.47
CA LEU A 31 8.37 9.18 -0.78
C LEU A 31 8.18 9.62 -2.23
N VAL A 32 8.10 10.94 -2.42
CA VAL A 32 8.25 11.63 -3.70
C VAL A 32 9.43 12.61 -3.57
N GLY A 33 10.46 12.38 -4.37
CA GLY A 33 11.80 12.93 -4.20
C GLY A 33 12.40 12.56 -2.85
N SER A 34 12.74 13.59 -2.08
CA SER A 34 13.19 13.48 -0.69
C SER A 34 12.06 13.65 0.33
N THR A 35 10.84 13.98 -0.12
CA THR A 35 9.72 14.29 0.78
C THR A 35 8.92 13.03 1.11
N PRO A 36 8.81 12.64 2.40
CA PRO A 36 7.86 11.62 2.80
C PRO A 36 6.43 12.18 2.69
N ILE A 37 5.59 11.52 1.89
CA ILE A 37 4.16 11.81 1.80
C ILE A 37 3.34 10.93 2.76
N ALA A 38 3.94 9.85 3.27
CA ALA A 38 3.41 9.03 4.36
C ALA A 38 4.55 8.35 5.14
N ASP A 39 4.41 8.21 6.46
CA ASP A 39 5.37 7.51 7.34
C ASP A 39 4.64 6.97 8.59
N THR A 40 4.53 5.65 8.73
CA THR A 40 3.75 5.02 9.82
C THR A 40 4.41 3.74 10.33
N THR A 41 4.12 3.36 11.57
CA THR A 41 4.34 2.00 12.12
C THR A 41 3.02 1.33 12.53
N ARG A 42 1.89 1.88 12.07
CA ARG A 42 0.51 1.48 12.41
C ARG A 42 -0.27 1.05 11.16
N ALA A 43 0.42 0.65 10.11
CA ALA A 43 -0.21 0.25 8.86
C ALA A 43 -1.05 -1.02 9.03
N LEU A 44 -2.09 -1.13 8.22
CA LEU A 44 -2.79 -2.38 7.96
C LEU A 44 -2.25 -2.98 6.66
N ARG A 45 -1.84 -4.24 6.70
CA ARG A 45 -1.40 -5.01 5.54
C ARG A 45 -2.56 -5.85 5.04
N LEU A 46 -2.96 -5.66 3.79
CA LEU A 46 -3.95 -6.53 3.13
C LEU A 46 -3.19 -7.58 2.32
N VAL A 47 -3.46 -8.86 2.61
CA VAL A 47 -2.86 -10.01 1.92
C VAL A 47 -3.92 -10.82 1.19
N HIS A 48 -3.58 -11.33 0.01
CA HIS A 48 -4.45 -12.18 -0.78
C HIS A 48 -3.62 -13.16 -1.61
N THR A 49 -4.04 -14.43 -1.68
CA THR A 49 -3.32 -15.47 -2.42
C THR A 49 -2.95 -15.03 -3.83
N GLY A 50 -1.68 -15.19 -4.21
CA GLY A 50 -1.18 -14.82 -5.54
C GLY A 50 -0.98 -13.31 -5.76
N HIS A 51 -1.07 -12.48 -4.71
CA HIS A 51 -0.85 -11.04 -4.79
C HIS A 51 0.14 -10.56 -3.73
N ALA A 52 1.01 -9.64 -4.12
CA ALA A 52 1.82 -8.88 -3.21
C ALA A 52 0.93 -7.98 -2.33
N PRO A 53 1.31 -7.75 -1.06
CA PRO A 53 0.48 -7.02 -0.12
C PRO A 53 0.22 -5.57 -0.52
N HIS A 54 -0.93 -5.05 -0.08
CA HIS A 54 -1.16 -3.61 0.01
C HIS A 54 -0.93 -3.14 1.43
N TYR A 55 -0.34 -1.95 1.58
CA TYR A 55 -0.20 -1.30 2.87
C TYR A 55 -1.15 -0.10 2.92
N TYR A 56 -2.09 -0.19 3.83
CA TYR A 56 -3.06 0.83 4.17
C TYR A 56 -2.53 1.62 5.36
N ILE A 57 -2.36 2.92 5.16
CA ILE A 57 -1.77 3.85 6.13
C ILE A 57 -2.91 4.66 6.76
N PRO A 58 -2.94 4.80 8.09
CA PRO A 58 -3.94 5.64 8.74
C PRO A 58 -3.82 7.10 8.28
N PRO A 59 -4.92 7.82 8.06
CA PRO A 59 -4.90 9.17 7.51
C PRO A 59 -4.06 10.16 8.34
N GLU A 60 -3.92 9.94 9.64
CA GLU A 60 -3.10 10.79 10.52
C GLU A 60 -1.60 10.75 10.18
N ASP A 61 -1.14 9.68 9.55
CA ASP A 61 0.27 9.45 9.19
C ASP A 61 0.52 9.74 7.69
N VAL A 62 -0.46 10.35 7.01
CA VAL A 62 -0.41 10.75 5.60
C VAL A 62 -0.45 12.27 5.50
N ARG A 63 0.36 12.85 4.59
CA ARG A 63 0.31 14.27 4.24
C ARG A 63 -0.93 14.57 3.38
N LEU A 64 -2.10 14.55 4.02
CA LEU A 64 -3.39 14.81 3.37
C LEU A 64 -3.49 16.20 2.74
N ASP A 65 -2.71 17.16 3.23
CA ASP A 65 -2.58 18.50 2.63
C ASP A 65 -1.99 18.48 1.22
N LEU A 66 -1.33 17.39 0.83
CA LEU A 66 -0.80 17.17 -0.52
C LEU A 66 -1.74 16.35 -1.41
N LEU A 67 -2.81 15.78 -0.84
CA LEU A 67 -3.76 14.91 -1.55
C LEU A 67 -5.04 15.66 -1.87
N GLN A 68 -5.53 15.50 -3.10
CA GLN A 68 -6.81 16.01 -3.55
C GLN A 68 -7.69 14.85 -4.04
N PRO A 69 -9.01 14.86 -3.78
CA PRO A 69 -9.91 13.87 -4.36
C PRO A 69 -9.81 13.87 -5.89
N SER A 70 -9.66 12.69 -6.47
CA SER A 70 -9.69 12.49 -7.92
C SER A 70 -11.14 12.27 -8.38
N MET A 71 -11.42 12.52 -9.66
CA MET A 71 -12.71 12.15 -10.26
C MET A 71 -12.84 10.63 -10.51
N HIS A 72 -11.75 9.88 -10.32
CA HIS A 72 -11.70 8.45 -10.53
C HIS A 72 -12.28 7.68 -9.35
N CYS A 73 -13.08 6.66 -9.67
CA CYS A 73 -13.50 5.63 -8.75
C CYS A 73 -13.45 4.26 -9.42
N SER A 74 -13.29 3.21 -8.63
CA SER A 74 -13.38 1.83 -9.09
C SER A 74 -14.14 0.98 -8.09
N PHE A 75 -14.66 -0.16 -8.52
CA PHE A 75 -15.38 -1.09 -7.65
C PHE A 75 -14.58 -2.37 -7.47
N CYS A 76 -14.45 -2.81 -6.23
CA CYS A 76 -13.91 -4.11 -5.86
C CYS A 76 -15.02 -4.94 -5.19
N GLU A 77 -15.23 -6.16 -5.67
CA GLU A 77 -16.25 -7.08 -5.13
C GLU A 77 -16.14 -7.31 -3.61
N TRP A 78 -14.91 -7.28 -3.07
CA TRP A 78 -14.65 -7.50 -1.65
C TRP A 78 -14.80 -6.22 -0.82
N LYS A 79 -14.27 -5.11 -1.34
CA LYS A 79 -13.97 -3.90 -0.55
C LYS A 79 -14.90 -2.73 -0.84
N GLY A 80 -15.75 -2.85 -1.86
CA GLY A 80 -16.66 -1.79 -2.30
C GLY A 80 -15.98 -0.77 -3.21
N VAL A 81 -16.45 0.48 -3.14
CA VAL A 81 -15.98 1.58 -4.00
C VAL A 81 -14.67 2.14 -3.47
N ALA A 82 -13.63 2.11 -4.29
CA ALA A 82 -12.38 2.82 -4.05
C ALA A 82 -12.51 4.28 -4.54
N THR A 83 -12.16 5.21 -3.66
CA THR A 83 -12.01 6.63 -3.97
C THR A 83 -10.53 6.94 -4.16
N TYR A 84 -10.18 7.61 -5.26
CA TYR A 84 -8.79 7.90 -5.60
C TYR A 84 -8.41 9.32 -5.19
N TYR A 85 -7.11 9.52 -4.97
CA TYR A 85 -6.52 10.82 -4.70
C TYR A 85 -5.38 11.10 -5.68
N ASP A 86 -5.32 12.33 -6.19
CA ASP A 86 -4.15 12.84 -6.88
C ASP A 86 -3.22 13.52 -5.85
N LEU A 87 -1.94 13.56 -6.16
CA LEU A 87 -0.93 14.25 -5.36
C LEU A 87 -0.51 15.55 -6.04
N ARG A 88 -0.38 16.62 -5.25
CA ARG A 88 0.28 17.87 -5.61
C ARG A 88 1.38 18.18 -4.61
N ILE A 89 2.63 18.24 -5.10
CA ILE A 89 3.80 18.60 -4.29
C ILE A 89 4.74 19.50 -5.09
N GLY A 90 4.76 20.80 -4.74
CA GLY A 90 5.48 21.80 -5.54
C GLY A 90 5.03 21.77 -7.01
N PRO A 91 5.95 21.60 -7.98
CA PRO A 91 5.60 21.49 -9.40
C PRO A 91 5.10 20.09 -9.81
N THR A 92 5.20 19.09 -8.94
CA THR A 92 4.85 17.70 -9.26
C THR A 92 3.36 17.46 -9.06
N PHE A 93 2.71 16.94 -10.10
CA PHE A 93 1.34 16.42 -10.06
C PHE A 93 1.35 14.94 -10.43
N ILE A 94 0.68 14.10 -9.63
CA ILE A 94 0.58 12.65 -9.87
C ILE A 94 -0.88 12.24 -9.74
N GLU A 95 -1.49 11.86 -10.85
CA GLU A 95 -2.89 11.46 -10.91
C GLU A 95 -3.13 10.08 -10.28
N ALA A 96 -4.22 9.96 -9.51
CA ALA A 96 -4.69 8.71 -8.91
C ALA A 96 -3.54 7.90 -8.26
N VAL A 97 -2.70 8.59 -7.48
CA VAL A 97 -1.51 8.00 -6.84
C VAL A 97 -1.86 7.12 -5.65
N ALA A 98 -3.00 7.42 -5.01
CA ALA A 98 -3.47 6.77 -3.81
C ALA A 98 -4.96 6.46 -3.91
N TRP A 99 -5.42 5.54 -3.08
CA TRP A 99 -6.84 5.22 -2.95
C TRP A 99 -7.22 4.92 -1.50
N SER A 100 -8.51 5.07 -1.21
CA SER A 100 -9.12 4.73 0.08
C SER A 100 -10.48 4.06 -0.14
N TYR A 101 -10.94 3.32 0.88
CA TYR A 101 -12.31 2.84 0.97
C TYR A 101 -13.03 3.63 2.06
N LEU A 102 -13.95 4.53 1.68
CA LEU A 102 -14.68 5.37 2.64
C LEU A 102 -15.87 4.65 3.29
N GLN A 103 -16.44 3.68 2.58
CA GLN A 103 -17.59 2.89 3.04
C GLN A 103 -17.40 1.39 2.72
N PRO A 104 -16.32 0.76 3.21
CA PRO A 104 -16.10 -0.66 2.99
C PRO A 104 -17.18 -1.52 3.68
N PRO A 105 -17.50 -2.71 3.13
CA PRO A 105 -18.35 -3.69 3.82
C PRO A 105 -17.81 -4.07 5.20
N LYS A 106 -18.69 -4.58 6.08
CA LYS A 106 -18.37 -4.91 7.50
C LYS A 106 -17.09 -5.73 7.67
N HIS A 107 -16.83 -6.70 6.79
CA HIS A 107 -15.63 -7.55 6.86
C HIS A 107 -14.33 -6.73 6.72
N TYR A 108 -14.34 -5.67 5.91
CA TYR A 108 -13.20 -4.82 5.63
C TYR A 108 -13.30 -3.45 6.29
N GLN A 109 -14.16 -3.31 7.30
CA GLN A 109 -14.41 -2.03 7.98
C GLN A 109 -13.15 -1.43 8.61
N ALA A 110 -12.16 -2.26 8.96
CA ALA A 110 -10.87 -1.81 9.45
C ALA A 110 -10.09 -0.94 8.44
N LEU A 111 -10.36 -1.08 7.14
CA LEU A 111 -9.72 -0.27 6.08
C LEU A 111 -10.39 1.09 5.89
N ARG A 112 -11.48 1.39 6.62
CA ARG A 112 -12.24 2.61 6.43
C ARG A 112 -11.32 3.83 6.58
N ASP A 113 -11.33 4.69 5.58
CA ASP A 113 -10.57 5.95 5.51
C ASP A 113 -9.03 5.78 5.48
N TYR A 114 -8.50 4.55 5.57
CA TYR A 114 -7.07 4.30 5.39
C TYR A 114 -6.69 4.48 3.92
N ILE A 115 -5.43 4.87 3.67
CA ILE A 115 -4.94 5.24 2.34
C ILE A 115 -3.83 4.28 1.92
N ALA A 116 -3.96 3.70 0.74
CA ALA A 116 -2.91 2.91 0.08
C ALA A 116 -2.37 3.66 -1.14
N PHE A 117 -1.13 3.37 -1.53
CA PHE A 117 -0.41 4.05 -2.62
C PHE A 117 0.08 3.06 -3.66
N TYR A 118 0.07 3.49 -4.93
CA TYR A 118 0.63 2.73 -6.05
C TYR A 118 2.16 2.84 -6.09
N PRO A 119 2.92 1.74 -5.90
CA PRO A 119 4.38 1.81 -5.90
C PRO A 119 5.00 2.31 -7.20
N HIS A 120 4.33 2.06 -8.33
CA HIS A 120 4.80 2.48 -9.65
C HIS A 120 4.62 3.98 -9.93
N LYS A 121 3.83 4.70 -9.11
CA LYS A 121 3.54 6.13 -9.30
C LYS A 121 4.37 7.05 -8.41
N VAL A 122 5.11 6.51 -7.46
CA VAL A 122 5.96 7.26 -6.52
C VAL A 122 7.41 6.83 -6.66
N ASP A 123 8.35 7.62 -6.15
CA ASP A 123 9.77 7.29 -6.29
C ASP A 123 10.16 6.08 -5.44
N ARG A 124 9.65 6.03 -4.19
CA ARG A 124 9.96 4.94 -3.24
C ARG A 124 8.81 4.65 -2.31
N CYS A 125 8.42 3.38 -2.29
CA CYS A 125 7.69 2.74 -1.20
C CYS A 125 8.66 1.87 -0.40
N LEU A 126 8.65 1.98 0.93
CA LEU A 126 9.54 1.23 1.82
C LEU A 126 8.73 0.47 2.87
N VAL A 127 9.13 -0.77 3.11
CA VAL A 127 8.71 -1.58 4.26
C VAL A 127 9.95 -1.84 5.11
N ASP A 128 10.02 -1.19 6.28
CA ASP A 128 11.23 -0.94 7.05
C ASP A 128 12.32 -0.23 6.22
N HIS A 129 13.34 -0.99 5.83
CA HIS A 129 14.45 -0.57 4.98
C HIS A 129 14.35 -1.15 3.56
N MET A 130 13.41 -2.05 3.31
CA MET A 130 13.27 -2.73 2.04
C MET A 130 12.42 -1.90 1.08
N ARG A 131 12.97 -1.64 -0.12
CA ARG A 131 12.21 -1.00 -1.19
C ARG A 131 11.21 -1.98 -1.78
N ALA A 132 9.96 -1.55 -1.86
CA ALA A 132 8.93 -2.26 -2.58
C ALA A 132 9.00 -1.92 -4.08
N MET A 133 8.95 -2.94 -4.92
CA MET A 133 8.73 -2.86 -6.35
C MET A 133 7.24 -3.07 -6.65
N PRO A 134 6.70 -2.47 -7.73
CA PRO A 134 5.34 -2.78 -8.16
C PRO A 134 5.23 -4.22 -8.67
N GLU A 135 4.04 -4.81 -8.58
CA GLU A 135 3.71 -6.03 -9.33
C GLU A 135 3.87 -5.84 -10.85
N PRO A 136 4.06 -6.94 -11.62
CA PRO A 136 4.04 -6.89 -13.09
C PRO A 136 2.76 -6.26 -13.66
N HIS A 137 1.67 -6.35 -12.91
CA HIS A 137 0.38 -5.70 -13.13
C HIS A 137 0.22 -4.49 -12.19
N PRO A 138 0.85 -3.34 -12.51
CA PRO A 138 0.96 -2.20 -11.61
C PRO A 138 -0.39 -1.61 -11.18
N GLU A 139 -1.44 -1.79 -11.99
CA GLU A 139 -2.81 -1.37 -11.69
C GLU A 139 -3.41 -2.07 -10.47
N ARG A 140 -2.84 -3.21 -10.05
CA ARG A 140 -3.26 -3.94 -8.85
C ARG A 140 -2.79 -3.25 -7.57
N GLY A 141 -1.61 -2.61 -7.61
CA GLY A 141 -1.07 -1.82 -6.51
C GLY A 141 -0.25 -2.60 -5.48
N GLY A 142 0.09 -3.87 -5.73
CA GLY A 142 0.86 -4.73 -4.84
C GLY A 142 2.31 -4.26 -4.62
N TRP A 143 2.81 -4.43 -3.38
CA TRP A 143 4.15 -4.03 -2.94
C TRP A 143 5.06 -5.27 -2.83
N ILE A 144 5.89 -5.54 -3.84
CA ILE A 144 6.85 -6.65 -3.83
C ILE A 144 8.11 -6.22 -3.05
N THR A 145 8.36 -6.83 -1.90
CA THR A 145 9.60 -6.66 -1.12
C THR A 145 10.50 -7.91 -1.23
N PRO A 146 11.82 -7.81 -0.98
CA PRO A 146 12.76 -8.93 -1.11
C PRO A 146 12.48 -10.17 -0.24
N ASP A 147 11.69 -10.00 0.82
CA ASP A 147 11.21 -11.06 1.72
C ASP A 147 9.95 -11.77 1.20
N LEU A 148 9.37 -11.36 0.08
CA LEU A 148 8.23 -12.04 -0.55
C LEU A 148 8.69 -12.98 -1.66
N VAL A 149 8.06 -14.15 -1.75
CA VAL A 149 8.33 -15.16 -2.78
C VAL A 149 7.07 -15.43 -3.61
N GLY A 150 7.25 -15.37 -4.93
CA GLY A 150 6.24 -15.64 -5.95
C GLY A 150 6.64 -16.79 -6.88
N PRO A 151 5.86 -17.05 -7.94
CA PRO A 151 5.73 -16.11 -9.05
C PRO A 151 4.72 -14.99 -8.77
N PHE A 152 4.98 -13.81 -9.32
CA PHE A 152 4.15 -12.61 -9.26
C PHE A 152 3.53 -12.32 -10.64
#